data_AF-Q3KTF2-F1
#
_entry.id   AF-Q3KTF2-F1
#
_cell.length_a   1.000
_cell.length_b   1.000
_cell.length_c   1.000
_cell.angle_alpha   90.00
_cell.angle_beta   90.00
_cell.angle_gamma   90.00
#
_symmetry.space_group_name_H-M   'P 1'
#
loop_
_entity.id
_entity.type
_entity.pdbx_description
1 polymer ?
#
loop_
_entity_poly.entity_id
_entity_poly.type
_entity_poly.pdbx_seq_one_letter_code
_entity_poly.pdbx_strand_id
1 'polypeptide(L)' 'METAKAKHVAIHLPVDFVTADKFAEDANTGTATIESGIPDGWMGLDIGPKTIEEFCKVISRAKTIVWNGPMGVFE' A
#
# COMPACT_ATOMS: atom_id res chain seq x y z
N MET A 1 10.86 8.44 10.40
CA MET A 1 11.11 9.34 9.23
C MET A 1 12.45 10.07 9.30
N GLU A 2 12.86 10.62 10.44
CA GLU A 2 14.08 11.45 10.55
C GLU A 2 15.38 10.74 10.14
N THR A 3 15.61 9.50 10.57
CA THR A 3 16.80 8.74 10.16
C THR A 3 16.90 8.51 8.65
N ALA A 4 15.76 8.24 8.00
CA ALA A 4 15.73 8.03 6.55
C ALA A 4 16.04 9.33 5.80
N LYS A 5 15.48 10.46 6.25
CA LYS A 5 15.79 11.79 5.72
C LYS A 5 17.28 12.12 5.85
N ALA A 6 17.86 11.92 7.03
CA ALA A 6 19.28 12.19 7.29
C ALA A 6 20.23 11.33 6.43
N LYS A 7 19.77 10.15 5.98
CA LYS A 7 20.52 9.25 5.10
C LYS A 7 20.12 9.35 3.61
N HIS A 8 19.28 10.33 3.25
CA HIS A 8 18.76 10.49 1.90
C HIS A 8 18.06 9.24 1.33
N VAL A 9 17.40 8.48 2.22
CA VAL A 9 16.61 7.30 1.86
C VAL A 9 15.18 7.74 1.60
N ALA A 10 14.69 7.52 0.37
CA ALA A 10 13.30 7.74 0.01
C ALA A 10 12.42 6.61 0.56
N ILE A 11 11.43 6.96 1.39
CA ILE A 11 10.40 6.04 1.87
C ILE A 11 9.15 6.26 1.01
N HIS A 12 8.67 5.20 0.36
CA HIS A 12 7.44 5.19 -0.42
C HIS A 12 6.35 4.52 0.43
N LEU A 13 5.25 5.20 0.65
CA LEU A 13 4.08 4.68 1.38
C LEU A 13 2.90 4.61 0.41
N PRO A 14 1.93 3.71 0.64
CA PRO A 14 0.69 3.69 -0.13
C PRO A 14 -0.08 5.01 -0.05
N VAL A 15 -0.70 5.38 -1.17
CA VAL A 15 -1.54 6.58 -1.32
C VAL A 15 -3.01 6.26 -1.56
N ASP A 16 -3.30 4.99 -1.83
CA ASP A 16 -4.63 4.42 -2.01
C ASP A 16 -4.65 2.95 -1.61
N PHE A 17 -5.85 2.44 -1.36
CA PHE A 17 -6.08 1.15 -0.70
C PHE A 17 -7.29 0.44 -1.32
N VAL A 18 -7.21 -0.88 -1.39
CA VAL A 18 -8.38 -1.75 -1.52
C VAL A 18 -8.91 -2.00 -0.11
N THR A 19 -10.20 -1.73 0.08
CA THR A 19 -10.86 -1.85 1.38
C THR A 19 -11.87 -2.98 1.41
N ALA A 20 -12.13 -3.52 2.60
CA ALA A 20 -13.18 -4.49 2.85
C ALA A 20 -13.96 -4.16 4.11
N ASP A 21 -15.23 -4.56 4.18
CA ASP A 21 -16.11 -4.37 5.36
C ASP A 21 -15.93 -5.45 6.44
N LYS A 22 -15.25 -6.54 6.12
CA LYS A 22 -14.83 -7.60 7.05
C LYS A 22 -13.57 -8.29 6.54
N PHE A 23 -12.86 -8.97 7.44
CA PHE A 23 -11.72 -9.79 7.07
C PHE A 23 -12.18 -11.21 6.69
N ALA A 24 -12.67 -11.36 5.45
CA ALA A 24 -13.14 -12.63 4.89
C ALA A 24 -13.11 -12.59 3.35
N GLU A 25 -13.03 -13.75 2.70
CA GLU A 25 -13.04 -13.88 1.23
C GLU A 25 -14.32 -13.34 0.58
N ASP A 26 -15.44 -13.37 1.30
CA ASP A 26 -16.76 -12.94 0.84
C ASP A 26 -17.14 -11.52 1.32
N ALA A 27 -16.15 -10.71 1.69
CA ALA A 27 -16.37 -9.32 2.08
C ALA A 27 -16.83 -8.44 0.91
N ASN A 28 -17.59 -7.38 1.23
CA ASN A 28 -17.80 -6.33 0.25
C ASN A 28 -16.50 -5.55 0.10
N THR A 29 -16.07 -5.33 -1.15
CA THR A 29 -14.83 -4.61 -1.45
C THR A 29 -15.10 -3.19 -1.91
N GLY A 30 -14.15 -2.30 -1.64
CA GLY A 30 -14.18 -0.90 -2.03
C GLY A 30 -12.78 -0.36 -2.21
N THR A 31 -12.68 0.96 -2.35
CA THR A 31 -11.40 1.67 -2.48
C THR A 31 -11.41 2.93 -1.64
N ALA A 32 -10.25 3.29 -1.11
CA ALA A 32 -10.04 4.55 -0.38
C ALA A 32 -8.73 5.21 -0.80
N THR A 33 -8.66 6.54 -0.71
CA THR A 33 -7.41 7.30 -0.81
C THR A 33 -7.03 7.87 0.55
N ILE A 34 -5.83 8.43 0.67
CA ILE A 34 -5.42 9.17 1.88
C ILE A 34 -6.38 10.34 2.16
N GLU A 35 -6.85 11.03 1.12
CA GLU A 35 -7.75 12.17 1.26
C GLU A 35 -9.17 11.77 1.67
N SER A 36 -9.70 10.66 1.12
CA SER A 36 -11.02 10.16 1.51
C SER A 36 -11.00 9.54 2.91
N GLY A 37 -9.86 8.96 3.31
CA GLY A 37 -9.78 8.05 4.44
C GLY A 37 -10.50 6.72 4.17
N ILE A 38 -10.25 5.76 5.05
CA ILE A 38 -11.00 4.50 5.08
C ILE A 38 -12.27 4.74 5.91
N PRO A 39 -13.47 4.40 5.40
CA PRO A 39 -14.72 4.60 6.14
C PRO A 39 -14.79 3.79 7.45
N ASP A 40 -15.59 4.26 8.41
CA ASP A 40 -15.86 3.52 9.64
C ASP A 40 -16.47 2.14 9.33
N GLY A 41 -15.98 1.12 10.01
CA GLY A 41 -16.39 -0.27 9.78
C GLY A 41 -15.69 -0.95 8.59
N TRP A 42 -14.83 -0.25 7.87
CA TRP A 42 -14.00 -0.80 6.81
C TRP A 42 -12.53 -0.89 7.24
N MET A 43 -11.75 -1.70 6.52
CA MET A 43 -10.31 -1.83 6.69
C MET A 43 -9.60 -1.94 5.34
N GLY A 44 -8.36 -1.46 5.25
CA GLY A 44 -7.51 -1.64 4.07
C GLY A 44 -6.84 -3.01 4.13
N LEU A 45 -7.01 -3.81 3.08
CA LEU A 45 -6.46 -5.17 3.00
C LEU A 45 -5.42 -5.33 1.89
N ASP A 46 -5.38 -4.40 0.92
CA ASP A 46 -4.33 -4.35 -0.10
C ASP A 46 -4.07 -2.89 -0.54
N ILE A 47 -2.98 -2.68 -1.25
CA ILE A 47 -2.65 -1.40 -1.87
C ILE A 47 -3.50 -1.13 -3.11
N GLY A 48 -3.87 0.13 -3.33
CA GLY A 48 -4.68 0.53 -4.47
C GLY A 48 -3.88 0.68 -5.77
N PRO A 49 -4.58 0.87 -6.91
CA PRO A 49 -3.96 0.91 -8.24
C PRO A 49 -2.92 2.02 -8.42
N LYS A 50 -3.07 3.18 -7.77
CA LYS A 50 -2.10 4.28 -7.87
C LYS A 50 -0.80 3.93 -7.15
N THR A 51 -0.90 3.34 -5.96
CA THR A 51 0.24 2.85 -5.21
C THR A 51 0.99 1.78 -5.99
N ILE A 52 0.28 0.84 -6.61
CA ILE A 52 0.88 -0.19 -7.48
C ILE A 52 1.69 0.47 -8.59
N GLU A 53 1.11 1.46 -9.29
CA GLU A 53 1.80 2.18 -10.37
C GLU A 53 3.08 2.86 -9.89
N GLU A 54 3.03 3.58 -8.76
CA GLU A 54 4.17 4.27 -8.17
C GLU A 54 5.27 3.30 -7.72
N PHE A 55 4.89 2.19 -7.08
CA PHE A 55 5.83 1.19 -6.59
C PHE A 55 6.47 0.42 -7.75
N CYS A 56 5.72 0.11 -8.80
CA CYS A 56 6.27 -0.49 -10.02
C CYS A 56 7.35 0.41 -10.66
N LYS A 57 7.16 1.73 -10.68
CA LYS A 57 8.20 2.68 -11.15
C LYS A 57 9.45 2.64 -10.27
N VAL A 58 9.29 2.50 -8.95
CA VAL A 58 10.40 2.39 -7.99
C VAL A 58 11.16 1.08 -8.15
N ILE A 59 10.44 -0.02 -8.31
CA ILE A 59 11.01 -1.37 -8.46
C ILE A 59 11.75 -1.47 -9.80
N SER A 60 11.16 -0.96 -10.89
CA SER A 60 11.73 -1.07 -12.24
C SER A 60 13.07 -0.33 -12.40
N ARG A 61 13.34 0.70 -11.59
CA ARG A 61 14.62 1.42 -11.61
C ARG A 61 15.70 0.78 -10.72
N ALA A 62 15.34 -0.17 -9.86
CA ALA A 62 16.27 -0.78 -8.91
C ALA A 62 17.16 -1.81 -9.61
N LYS A 63 18.46 -1.81 -9.29
CA LYS A 63 19.41 -2.83 -9.78
C LYS A 63 19.53 -4.03 -8.85
N THR A 64 19.11 -3.87 -7.61
CA THR A 64 19.14 -4.89 -6.57
C THR A 64 17.93 -4.68 -5.68
N ILE A 65 17.21 -5.77 -5.40
CA ILE A 65 15.99 -5.76 -4.61
C ILE A 65 16.14 -6.78 -3.49
N VAL A 66 15.80 -6.35 -2.27
CA VAL A 66 15.56 -7.23 -1.13
C VAL A 66 14.08 -7.10 -0.82
N TRP A 67 13.34 -8.20 -0.94
CA TRP A 67 11.90 -8.22 -0.71
C TRP A 67 11.58 -9.08 0.51
N ASN A 68 11.02 -8.45 1.55
CA ASN A 68 10.65 -9.11 2.79
C ASN A 68 9.27 -8.63 3.26
N GLY A 69 8.21 -9.28 2.76
CA GLY A 69 6.82 -9.05 3.15
C GLY A 69 5.90 -8.75 1.97
N PRO A 70 4.71 -9.37 1.89
CA PRO A 70 3.68 -9.00 0.93
C PRO A 70 3.11 -7.60 1.23
N MET A 71 2.51 -6.96 0.22
CA MET A 71 1.94 -5.61 0.35
C MET A 71 0.48 -5.59 0.85
N GLY A 72 -0.18 -6.75 0.86
CA GLY A 72 -1.55 -6.95 1.31
C GLY A 72 -1.74 -8.37 1.85
N VAL A 73 -2.96 -8.69 2.24
CA VAL A 73 -3.37 -10.07 2.56
C VAL A 73 -3.41 -10.84 1.23
N PHE A 74 -2.41 -11.67 1.00
CA PHE A 74 -2.23 -12.34 -0.30
C PHE A 74 -2.80 -13.77 -0.30
N GLU A 75 -3.05 -14.32 0.89
CA GLU A 75 -3.73 -15.59 1.12
C GLU A 75 -5.17 -15.59 0.61
#